data_AF-V4X490-F1
#
_entry.id   AF-V4X490-F1
#
_cell.length_a   1.000
_cell.length_b   1.000
_cell.length_c   1.000
_cell.angle_alpha   90.00
_cell.angle_beta   90.00
_cell.angle_gamma   90.00
#
_symmetry.space_group_name_H-M   'P 1'
#
loop_
_entity.id
_entity.type
_entity.pdbx_description
1 polymer ?
#
loop_
_entity_poly.entity_id
_entity_poly.type
_entity_poly.pdbx_seq_one_letter_code
_entity_poly.pdbx_strand_id
1 'polypeptide(L)'
;MTDNEAAGGRAVPIDRYPDPAIGYAIVDGGVVVTGTNDAFETILGPVESDRPLAEAVERPGVSTDLGSREFRDLLAADDRATAYVSTDAGGYVTRILPPEDDDGDGYVLFVDESAVDGGRAAPETAGDLGVDRLASILSHDLRNPLDVATARLRAGRETGDDEHFDRVERAHDRMERIIKDVLTLTRGSEYVDPEERVDLRTVAESAWSTVDTEAATLTVADGLPVTTADGDRSERLFENLFRNAVEHGDDPEIVVGQLDADCGGFYVADDGPGIPPDERSVVFEPGYSSHDHGTGLGLSIVERIAEAHGWSVAAVEAETGGARVEIRDVQTEDAG
;
A
#
# COMPACT_ATOMS: atom_id res chain seq x y z
N MET A 1 -2.15 27.23 43.75
CA MET A 1 -0.76 27.69 43.56
C MET A 1 0.09 26.51 43.93
N THR A 2 0.65 25.74 43.03
CA THR A 2 1.19 25.94 41.66
C THR A 2 1.39 24.51 41.12
N ASP A 3 1.45 24.14 39.85
CA ASP A 3 1.19 24.74 38.54
C ASP A 3 0.84 23.56 37.64
N ASN A 4 -0.16 23.78 36.79
CA ASN A 4 -0.60 22.86 35.75
C ASN A 4 0.16 23.25 34.48
N GLU A 5 1.34 22.68 34.25
CA GLU A 5 2.03 22.81 32.97
C GLU A 5 1.54 21.71 32.02
N ALA A 6 0.72 22.15 31.07
CA ALA A 6 0.24 21.40 29.93
C ALA A 6 1.42 20.82 29.14
N ALA A 7 1.41 19.50 28.94
CA ALA A 7 2.21 18.85 27.92
C ALA A 7 1.57 19.15 26.55
N GLY A 8 1.88 20.34 26.01
CA GLY A 8 1.61 20.66 24.61
C GLY A 8 2.47 19.77 23.72
N GLY A 9 1.84 19.14 22.72
CA GLY A 9 2.53 18.38 21.68
C GLY A 9 3.60 19.27 21.05
N ARG A 10 4.87 18.87 21.15
CA ARG A 10 5.93 19.54 20.41
C ARG A 10 5.88 19.02 18.99
N ALA A 11 5.52 19.89 18.05
CA ALA A 11 5.66 19.66 16.63
C ALA A 11 7.03 19.03 16.32
N VAL A 12 7.04 18.04 15.42
CA VAL A 12 8.25 17.34 14.99
C VAL A 12 9.20 18.38 14.35
N PRO A 13 10.43 18.56 14.84
CA PRO A 13 11.38 19.50 14.25
C PRO A 13 11.61 19.22 12.77
N ILE A 14 11.72 20.26 11.94
CA ILE A 14 11.83 20.12 10.49
C ILE A 14 13.01 19.22 10.05
N ASP A 15 14.10 19.24 10.80
CA ASP A 15 15.32 18.45 10.55
C ASP A 15 15.11 16.93 10.76
N ARG A 16 13.96 16.52 11.30
CA ARG A 16 13.61 15.10 11.46
C ARG A 16 12.94 14.52 10.22
N TYR A 17 12.49 15.36 9.27
CA TYR A 17 11.93 14.87 8.01
C TYR A 17 13.07 14.45 7.07
N PRO A 18 13.04 13.20 6.55
CA PRO A 18 14.05 12.72 5.61
C PRO A 18 13.90 13.35 4.23
N ASP A 19 12.67 13.72 3.85
CA ASP A 19 12.35 14.34 2.57
C ASP A 19 12.54 15.87 2.63
N PRO A 20 12.78 16.52 1.49
CA PRO A 20 12.90 17.98 1.45
C PRO A 20 11.65 18.66 2.02
N ALA A 21 11.86 19.55 2.99
CA ALA A 21 10.79 20.20 3.74
C ALA A 21 11.07 21.68 3.98
N ILE A 22 10.01 22.48 3.94
CA ILE A 22 10.00 23.89 4.35
C ILE A 22 8.89 24.14 5.37
N GLY A 23 9.24 24.76 6.49
CA GLY A 23 8.30 25.17 7.52
C GLY A 23 7.68 26.52 7.16
N TYR A 24 6.41 26.70 7.48
CA TYR A 24 5.72 27.97 7.27
C TYR A 24 4.84 28.34 8.47
N ALA A 25 4.62 29.64 8.63
CA ALA A 25 3.64 30.20 9.55
C ALA A 25 2.74 31.21 8.81
N ILE A 26 1.52 31.39 9.32
CA ILE A 26 0.58 32.37 8.79
C ILE A 26 0.64 33.62 9.68
N VAL A 27 1.22 34.70 9.15
CA VAL A 27 1.41 35.95 9.89
C VAL A 27 0.70 37.08 9.15
N ASP A 28 -0.22 37.77 9.83
CA ASP A 28 -1.02 38.88 9.27
C ASP A 28 -1.72 38.54 7.94
N GLY A 29 -2.12 37.29 7.78
CA GLY A 29 -2.76 36.76 6.57
C GLY A 29 -1.79 36.45 5.41
N GLY A 30 -0.49 36.69 5.57
CA GLY A 30 0.57 36.22 4.68
C GLY A 30 1.18 34.90 5.16
N VAL A 31 1.92 34.23 4.27
CA VAL A 31 2.60 32.95 4.58
C VAL A 31 4.10 33.19 4.52
N VAL A 32 4.77 32.97 5.65
CA VAL A 32 6.20 33.19 5.81
C VAL A 32 6.92 31.91 6.16
N VAL A 33 8.17 31.79 5.73
CA VAL A 33 9.02 30.63 5.98
C VAL A 33 9.54 30.67 7.42
N THR A 34 9.43 29.55 8.15
CA THR A 34 10.00 29.42 9.50
C THR A 34 11.31 28.64 9.53
N GLY A 35 11.56 27.79 8.54
CA GLY A 35 12.84 27.10 8.35
C GLY A 35 12.84 26.13 7.16
N THR A 36 14.02 25.61 6.82
CA THR A 36 14.25 24.57 5.80
C THR A 36 15.12 23.46 6.38
N ASN A 37 14.96 22.23 5.89
CA ASN A 37 15.90 21.14 6.21
C ASN A 37 17.00 20.99 5.15
N ASP A 38 18.07 20.27 5.49
CA ASP A 38 19.22 20.04 4.60
C ASP A 38 18.83 19.48 3.20
N ALA A 39 17.82 18.62 3.16
CA ALA A 39 17.32 18.02 1.92
C ALA A 39 16.68 19.08 1.00
N PHE A 40 15.91 20.02 1.56
CA PHE A 40 15.39 21.17 0.82
C PHE A 40 16.50 22.07 0.30
N GLU A 41 17.48 22.38 1.15
CA GLU A 41 18.58 23.27 0.79
C GLU A 41 19.45 22.68 -0.33
N THR A 42 19.51 21.35 -0.44
CA THR A 42 20.23 20.67 -1.51
C THR A 42 19.59 20.90 -2.89
N ILE A 43 18.26 21.03 -2.94
CA ILE A 43 17.50 21.15 -4.20
C ILE A 43 17.30 22.62 -4.58
N LEU A 44 16.81 23.40 -3.64
CA LEU A 44 16.38 24.78 -3.88
C LEU A 44 17.35 25.82 -3.32
N GLY A 45 18.32 25.40 -2.49
CA GLY A 45 19.21 26.30 -1.75
C GLY A 45 18.58 26.80 -0.45
N PRO A 46 19.41 27.29 0.50
CA PRO A 46 18.92 27.82 1.76
C PRO A 46 17.92 28.96 1.57
N VAL A 47 16.99 29.08 2.52
CA VAL A 47 16.00 30.16 2.59
C VAL A 47 16.07 30.77 3.98
N GLU A 48 16.18 32.09 4.06
CA GLU A 48 16.11 32.78 5.35
C GLU A 48 14.67 32.71 5.92
N SER A 49 14.57 32.59 7.25
CA SER A 49 13.28 32.70 7.93
C SER A 49 12.63 34.08 7.69
N ASP A 50 11.32 34.18 7.92
CA ASP A 50 10.50 35.38 7.75
C ASP A 50 10.38 35.89 6.30
N ARG A 51 10.84 35.11 5.32
CA ARG A 51 10.63 35.39 3.89
C ARG A 51 9.25 34.90 3.44
N PRO A 52 8.58 35.59 2.49
CA PRO A 52 7.35 35.08 1.91
C PRO A 52 7.58 33.70 1.26
N LEU A 53 6.70 32.73 1.54
CA LEU A 53 6.84 31.37 1.00
C LEU A 53 6.86 31.35 -0.53
N ALA A 54 6.06 32.22 -1.17
CA ALA A 54 6.05 32.36 -2.63
C ALA A 54 7.45 32.72 -3.17
N GLU A 55 8.16 33.66 -2.54
CA GLU A 55 9.52 34.03 -2.97
C GLU A 55 10.56 32.93 -2.70
N ALA A 56 10.30 32.06 -1.72
CA ALA A 56 11.17 30.92 -1.43
C ALA A 56 11.13 29.89 -2.57
N VAL A 57 9.98 29.70 -3.21
CA VAL A 57 9.76 28.69 -4.25
C VAL A 57 9.76 29.24 -5.68
N GLU A 58 9.43 30.52 -5.90
CA GLU A 58 9.47 31.18 -7.22
C GLU A 58 10.90 31.66 -7.56
N ARG A 59 11.81 30.71 -7.76
CA ARG A 59 13.23 30.98 -8.09
C ARG A 59 13.52 30.74 -9.57
N PRO A 60 14.56 31.37 -10.15
CA PRO A 60 15.02 31.04 -11.51
C PRO A 60 15.35 29.55 -11.61
N GLY A 61 14.77 28.86 -12.60
CA GLY A 61 14.93 27.40 -12.75
C GLY A 61 13.89 26.57 -12.00
N VAL A 62 12.97 27.21 -11.27
CA VAL A 62 11.88 26.55 -10.56
C VAL A 62 10.54 26.93 -11.19
N SER A 63 9.76 25.93 -11.58
CA SER A 63 8.39 26.09 -12.07
C SER A 63 7.42 25.54 -11.04
N THR A 64 6.54 26.38 -10.50
CA THR A 64 5.57 25.94 -9.49
C THR A 64 4.26 26.73 -9.54
N ASP A 65 3.15 26.07 -9.20
CA ASP A 65 1.85 26.70 -8.99
C ASP A 65 1.57 27.05 -7.51
N LEU A 66 2.54 26.80 -6.62
CA LEU A 66 2.46 27.02 -5.18
C LEU A 66 2.51 28.51 -4.81
N GLY A 67 3.26 29.32 -5.58
CA GLY A 67 3.35 30.78 -5.39
C GLY A 67 2.20 31.60 -5.98
N SER A 68 1.46 31.03 -6.95
CA SER A 68 0.43 31.75 -7.71
C SER A 68 -1.01 31.55 -7.20
N ARG A 69 -1.23 30.58 -6.30
CA ARG A 69 -2.53 30.32 -5.67
C ARG A 69 -2.63 31.05 -4.32
N GLU A 70 -3.85 31.42 -3.91
CA GLU A 70 -4.05 31.83 -2.52
C GLU A 70 -3.72 30.63 -1.63
N PHE A 71 -2.56 30.64 -0.97
CA PHE A 71 -2.10 29.53 -0.13
C PHE A 71 -3.13 29.17 0.97
N ARG A 72 -3.95 30.15 1.39
CA ARG A 72 -5.11 29.91 2.27
C ARG A 72 -6.18 29.02 1.64
N ASP A 73 -6.40 29.10 0.33
CA ASP A 73 -7.31 28.18 -0.37
C ASP A 73 -6.74 26.77 -0.43
N LEU A 74 -5.40 26.64 -0.51
CA LEU A 74 -4.72 25.35 -0.42
C LEU A 74 -4.86 24.73 0.98
N LEU A 75 -4.84 25.54 2.03
CA LEU A 75 -5.09 25.08 3.40
C LEU A 75 -6.56 24.77 3.69
N ALA A 76 -7.48 25.52 3.10
CA ALA A 76 -8.93 25.34 3.29
C ALA A 76 -9.50 24.18 2.46
N ALA A 77 -8.82 23.78 1.38
CA ALA A 77 -9.17 22.64 0.55
C ALA A 77 -8.74 21.34 1.25
N ASP A 78 -9.63 20.80 2.08
CA ASP A 78 -9.59 19.48 2.72
C ASP A 78 -8.70 18.47 1.96
N ASP A 79 -7.43 18.38 2.39
CA ASP A 79 -6.39 17.41 2.02
C ASP A 79 -6.06 17.23 0.51
N ARG A 80 -6.55 18.13 -0.36
CA ARG A 80 -6.51 17.97 -1.84
C ARG A 80 -5.61 18.95 -2.57
N ALA A 81 -4.98 19.85 -1.84
CA ALA A 81 -4.15 20.90 -2.39
C ALA A 81 -2.74 20.39 -2.73
N THR A 82 -2.65 19.61 -3.80
CA THR A 82 -1.36 19.23 -4.40
C THR A 82 -0.87 20.37 -5.29
N ALA A 83 0.33 20.88 -5.01
CA ALA A 83 1.04 21.79 -5.91
C ALA A 83 2.28 21.08 -6.48
N TYR A 84 2.59 21.38 -7.73
CA TYR A 84 3.71 20.80 -8.45
C TYR A 84 4.89 21.76 -8.43
N VAL A 85 6.09 21.23 -8.23
CA VAL A 85 7.33 21.98 -8.21
C VAL A 85 8.33 21.27 -9.10
N SER A 86 8.72 21.89 -10.21
CA SER A 86 9.76 21.37 -11.10
C SER A 86 11.02 22.21 -10.95
N THR A 87 12.16 21.54 -10.81
CA THR A 87 13.49 22.14 -10.65
C THR A 87 14.49 21.49 -11.61
N ASP A 88 15.69 22.04 -11.72
CA ASP A 88 16.81 21.40 -12.45
C ASP A 88 17.21 20.03 -11.87
N ALA A 89 16.89 19.76 -10.60
CA ALA A 89 17.20 18.51 -9.93
C ALA A 89 16.11 17.43 -10.13
N GLY A 90 14.91 17.81 -10.58
CA GLY A 90 13.76 16.90 -10.69
C GLY A 90 12.42 17.60 -10.48
N GLY A 91 11.36 16.87 -10.75
CA GLY A 91 10.00 17.26 -10.39
C GLY A 91 9.64 16.80 -8.98
N TYR A 92 8.73 17.51 -8.33
CA TYR A 92 8.28 17.23 -6.97
C TYR A 92 6.78 17.52 -6.86
N VAL A 93 6.11 16.66 -6.10
CA VAL A 93 4.73 16.84 -5.65
C VAL A 93 4.76 17.32 -4.22
N THR A 94 4.02 18.40 -3.91
CA THR A 94 4.02 18.96 -2.55
C THR A 94 2.84 18.48 -1.72
N ARG A 95 3.11 18.21 -0.44
CA ARG A 95 2.11 17.92 0.60
C ARG A 95 2.17 18.99 1.67
N ILE A 96 1.03 19.63 1.93
CA ILE A 96 0.92 20.67 2.95
C ILE A 96 0.38 20.05 4.22
N LEU A 97 1.18 20.11 5.28
CA LEU A 97 0.76 19.80 6.63
C LEU A 97 0.34 21.11 7.31
N PRO A 98 -0.94 21.25 7.73
CA PRO A 98 -1.38 22.41 8.47
C PRO A 98 -0.71 22.46 9.85
N PRO A 99 -0.56 23.65 10.46
CA PRO A 99 -0.09 23.76 11.84
C PRO A 99 -1.05 23.06 12.80
N GLU A 100 -0.51 22.48 13.89
CA GLU A 100 -1.32 21.76 14.89
C GLU A 100 -2.22 22.71 15.71
N ASP A 101 -1.82 23.98 15.86
CA ASP A 101 -2.52 25.05 16.58
C ASP A 101 -2.39 26.39 15.83
N ASP A 102 -3.24 27.38 16.16
CA ASP A 102 -3.25 28.71 15.51
C ASP A 102 -1.89 29.46 15.57
N ASP A 103 -1.06 29.15 16.58
CA ASP A 103 0.27 29.73 16.79
C ASP A 103 1.41 28.78 16.36
N GLY A 104 1.08 27.64 15.77
CA GLY A 104 2.04 26.59 15.36
C GLY A 104 2.59 26.78 13.95
N ASP A 105 3.68 26.06 13.65
CA ASP A 105 4.25 25.98 12.31
C ASP A 105 3.60 24.82 11.53
N GLY A 106 3.25 25.08 10.27
CA GLY A 106 2.93 24.06 9.29
C GLY A 106 4.16 23.68 8.46
N TYR A 107 4.04 22.63 7.67
CA TYR A 107 5.12 22.16 6.80
C TYR A 107 4.65 21.96 5.37
N VAL A 108 5.49 22.27 4.39
CA VAL A 108 5.34 21.82 3.01
C VAL A 108 6.43 20.81 2.75
N LEU A 109 6.03 19.56 2.51
CA LEU A 109 6.91 18.45 2.16
C LEU A 109 6.96 18.31 0.65
N PHE A 110 8.15 18.06 0.09
CA PHE A 110 8.38 17.86 -1.34
C PHE A 110 8.68 16.38 -1.56
N VAL A 111 7.77 15.69 -2.21
CA VAL A 111 7.91 14.28 -2.56
C VAL A 111 8.42 14.22 -4.00
N ASP A 112 9.55 13.58 -4.22
CA ASP A 112 10.18 13.47 -5.54
C ASP A 112 9.22 12.82 -6.55
N GLU A 113 9.00 13.48 -7.69
CA GLU A 113 8.12 13.01 -8.76
C GLU A 113 8.69 11.75 -9.42
N SER A 114 10.00 11.51 -9.44
CA SER A 114 10.58 10.24 -9.92
C SER A 114 10.41 9.07 -8.93
N ALA A 115 10.13 9.36 -7.65
CA ALA A 115 9.62 8.36 -6.71
C ALA A 115 8.11 8.09 -6.88
N VAL A 116 7.41 8.96 -7.63
CA VAL A 116 5.97 8.90 -7.93
C VAL A 116 5.70 8.63 -9.43
N ASP A 117 6.72 8.60 -10.29
CA ASP A 117 6.62 8.38 -11.73
C ASP A 117 7.95 7.81 -12.24
N GLY A 118 8.03 6.49 -12.35
CA GLY A 118 9.09 5.81 -13.06
C GLY A 118 9.00 6.10 -14.55
N GLY A 119 9.66 7.18 -14.99
CA GLY A 119 10.09 7.50 -16.36
C GLY A 119 9.33 6.88 -17.54
N ARG A 120 8.48 7.68 -18.20
CA ARG A 120 8.01 7.34 -19.56
C ARG A 120 9.08 7.60 -20.63
N ALA A 121 9.63 6.50 -21.12
CA ALA A 121 9.84 6.30 -22.56
C ALA A 121 9.18 4.97 -22.95
N ALA A 122 8.10 5.03 -23.74
CA ALA A 122 7.26 3.90 -24.13
C ALA A 122 8.07 2.76 -24.83
N PRO A 123 7.61 1.49 -24.73
CA PRO A 123 6.45 1.05 -25.50
C PRO A 123 5.39 0.32 -24.68
N GLU A 124 4.17 0.29 -25.24
CA GLU A 124 3.03 -0.49 -24.77
C GLU A 124 3.39 -1.99 -24.72
N THR A 125 3.57 -2.51 -23.52
CA THR A 125 3.41 -3.93 -23.20
C THR A 125 2.78 -4.01 -21.82
N ALA A 126 1.75 -4.83 -21.68
CA ALA A 126 1.04 -5.07 -20.42
C ALA A 126 2.01 -5.38 -19.28
N GLY A 127 1.77 -4.83 -18.08
CA GLY A 127 2.42 -5.30 -16.85
C GLY A 127 3.16 -4.28 -15.98
N ASP A 128 3.01 -2.97 -16.18
CA ASP A 128 3.51 -1.98 -15.19
C ASP A 128 2.38 -1.08 -14.71
N LEU A 129 2.07 -1.18 -13.42
CA LEU A 129 1.08 -0.34 -12.77
C LEU A 129 1.58 1.09 -12.76
N GLY A 130 0.94 1.97 -13.53
CA GLY A 130 1.22 3.40 -13.45
C GLY A 130 1.15 3.85 -11.99
N VAL A 131 2.24 4.46 -11.50
CA VAL A 131 2.40 4.83 -10.09
C VAL A 131 1.26 5.73 -9.60
N ASP A 132 0.66 6.53 -10.48
CA ASP A 132 -0.58 7.29 -10.24
C ASP A 132 -1.77 6.43 -9.79
N ARG A 133 -1.95 5.25 -10.41
CA ARG A 133 -3.04 4.32 -10.07
C ARG A 133 -2.77 3.65 -8.73
N LEU A 134 -1.52 3.26 -8.49
CA LEU A 134 -1.11 2.64 -7.24
C LEU A 134 -1.17 3.62 -6.06
N ALA A 135 -0.72 4.87 -6.25
CA ALA A 135 -0.83 5.96 -5.29
C ALA A 135 -2.30 6.33 -4.99
N SER A 136 -3.16 6.30 -6.02
CA SER A 136 -4.60 6.51 -5.85
C SER A 136 -5.27 5.38 -5.06
N ILE A 137 -4.94 4.12 -5.35
CA ILE A 137 -5.45 2.95 -4.61
C ILE A 137 -4.99 3.03 -3.15
N LEU A 138 -3.69 3.25 -2.91
CA LEU A 138 -3.13 3.46 -1.57
C LEU A 138 -3.88 4.54 -0.78
N SER A 139 -4.05 5.70 -1.39
CA SER A 139 -4.66 6.85 -0.72
C SER A 139 -6.12 6.60 -0.35
N HIS A 140 -6.88 5.96 -1.22
CA HIS A 140 -8.27 5.61 -0.95
C HIS A 140 -8.38 4.51 0.11
N ASP A 141 -7.59 3.44 -0.06
CA ASP A 141 -7.76 2.22 0.72
C ASP A 141 -7.17 2.31 2.12
N LEU A 142 -6.16 3.17 2.33
CA LEU A 142 -5.64 3.51 3.66
C LEU A 142 -6.49 4.58 4.36
N ARG A 143 -7.11 5.50 3.62
CA ARG A 143 -7.96 6.56 4.21
C ARG A 143 -9.21 5.97 4.86
N ASN A 144 -9.88 5.02 4.20
CA ASN A 144 -11.08 4.39 4.75
C ASN A 144 -10.88 3.73 6.15
N PRO A 145 -9.88 2.85 6.37
CA PRO A 145 -9.64 2.28 7.69
C PRO A 145 -9.11 3.33 8.68
N LEU A 146 -8.37 4.34 8.23
CA LEU A 146 -7.95 5.45 9.09
C LEU A 146 -9.15 6.27 9.62
N ASP A 147 -10.13 6.55 8.79
CA ASP A 147 -11.37 7.22 9.17
C ASP A 147 -12.17 6.38 10.17
N VAL A 148 -12.26 5.07 9.94
CA VAL A 148 -12.89 4.11 10.86
C VAL A 148 -12.16 4.09 12.20
N ALA A 149 -10.83 3.99 12.21
CA ALA A 149 -10.03 4.01 13.43
C ALA A 149 -10.24 5.32 14.19
N THR A 150 -10.23 6.46 13.50
CA THR A 150 -10.44 7.78 14.09
C THR A 150 -11.83 7.91 14.72
N ALA A 151 -12.87 7.47 14.02
CA ALA A 151 -14.24 7.49 14.52
C ALA A 151 -14.42 6.57 15.74
N ARG A 152 -13.85 5.36 15.71
CA ARG A 152 -13.91 4.40 16.82
C ARG A 152 -13.11 4.85 18.03
N LEU A 153 -11.95 5.45 17.84
CA LEU A 153 -11.17 6.03 18.92
C LEU A 153 -11.92 7.17 19.63
N ARG A 154 -12.62 8.03 18.88
CA ARG A 154 -13.49 9.07 19.45
C ARG A 154 -14.64 8.45 20.27
N ALA A 155 -15.34 7.48 19.71
CA ALA A 155 -16.41 6.77 20.40
C ALA A 155 -15.90 6.08 21.68
N GLY A 156 -14.75 5.39 21.64
CA GLY A 156 -14.09 4.77 22.79
C GLY A 156 -13.78 5.74 23.92
N ARG A 157 -13.34 6.97 23.59
CA ARG A 157 -13.12 8.02 24.60
C ARG A 157 -14.40 8.53 25.23
N GLU A 158 -15.52 8.52 24.51
CA GLU A 158 -16.82 8.98 25.00
C GLU A 158 -17.54 7.91 25.82
N THR A 159 -17.49 6.65 25.39
CA THR A 159 -18.25 5.55 25.99
C THR A 159 -17.44 4.73 27.00
N GLY A 160 -16.11 4.67 26.84
CA GLY A 160 -15.24 3.79 27.61
C GLY A 160 -15.42 2.30 27.28
N ASP A 161 -16.02 1.98 26.13
CA ASP A 161 -16.24 0.61 25.67
C ASP A 161 -15.02 0.06 24.91
N ASP A 162 -14.52 -1.09 25.36
CA ASP A 162 -13.33 -1.73 24.79
C ASP A 162 -13.55 -2.25 23.36
N GLU A 163 -14.80 -2.53 22.95
CA GLU A 163 -15.11 -2.97 21.57
C GLU A 163 -14.65 -1.94 20.52
N HIS A 164 -14.57 -0.66 20.90
CA HIS A 164 -14.06 0.38 20.03
C HIS A 164 -12.55 0.27 19.81
N PHE A 165 -11.76 -0.20 20.80
CA PHE A 165 -10.33 -0.44 20.63
C PHE A 165 -10.08 -1.66 19.74
N ASP A 166 -10.86 -2.73 19.88
CA ASP A 166 -10.78 -3.90 18.98
C ASP A 166 -11.04 -3.54 17.51
N ARG A 167 -11.90 -2.53 17.27
CA ARG A 167 -12.18 -2.02 15.92
C ARG A 167 -11.04 -1.13 15.40
N VAL A 168 -10.34 -0.43 16.27
CA VAL A 168 -9.15 0.36 15.92
C VAL A 168 -7.98 -0.56 15.57
N GLU A 169 -7.74 -1.61 16.35
CA GLU A 169 -6.70 -2.61 16.07
C GLU A 169 -6.92 -3.25 14.69
N ARG A 170 -8.13 -3.75 14.41
CA ARG A 170 -8.48 -4.29 13.09
C ARG A 170 -8.27 -3.31 11.93
N ALA A 171 -8.50 -2.02 12.17
CA ALA A 171 -8.26 -1.00 11.15
C ALA A 171 -6.76 -0.77 10.91
N HIS A 172 -5.92 -0.80 11.95
CA HIS A 172 -4.46 -0.77 11.82
C HIS A 172 -3.92 -2.00 11.10
N ASP A 173 -4.38 -3.20 11.46
CA ASP A 173 -3.97 -4.44 10.79
C ASP A 173 -4.31 -4.40 9.30
N ARG A 174 -5.47 -3.83 8.95
CA ARG A 174 -5.85 -3.60 7.55
C ARG A 174 -4.93 -2.61 6.84
N MET A 175 -4.54 -1.52 7.50
CA MET A 175 -3.60 -0.55 6.93
C MET A 175 -2.21 -1.17 6.70
N GLU A 176 -1.68 -1.90 7.68
CA GLU A 176 -0.38 -2.56 7.56
C GLU A 176 -0.36 -3.55 6.39
N ARG A 177 -1.46 -4.28 6.19
CA ARG A 177 -1.63 -5.19 5.05
C ARG A 177 -1.60 -4.46 3.72
N ILE A 178 -2.37 -3.39 3.55
CA ILE A 178 -2.37 -2.58 2.32
C ILE A 178 -0.96 -2.07 2.00
N ILE A 179 -0.20 -1.65 3.01
CA ILE A 179 1.19 -1.22 2.84
C ILE A 179 2.06 -2.39 2.36
N LYS A 180 1.96 -3.56 2.97
CA LYS A 180 2.73 -4.77 2.57
C LYS A 180 2.38 -5.22 1.15
N ASP A 181 1.10 -5.18 0.81
CA ASP A 181 0.55 -5.53 -0.50
C ASP A 181 1.14 -4.63 -1.59
N VAL A 182 1.11 -3.32 -1.38
CA VAL A 182 1.64 -2.36 -2.34
C VAL A 182 3.16 -2.42 -2.44
N LEU A 183 3.88 -2.61 -1.33
CA LEU A 183 5.32 -2.85 -1.36
C LEU A 183 5.69 -4.12 -2.14
N THR A 184 4.80 -5.10 -2.19
CA THR A 184 5.00 -6.33 -2.98
C THR A 184 4.83 -6.06 -4.48
N LEU A 185 3.90 -5.18 -4.85
CA LEU A 185 3.67 -4.77 -6.24
C LEU A 185 4.78 -3.87 -6.80
N THR A 186 5.37 -3.00 -5.96
CA THR A 186 6.45 -2.08 -6.35
C THR A 186 7.83 -2.72 -6.38
N ARG A 187 8.06 -3.81 -5.64
CA ARG A 187 9.29 -4.60 -5.75
C ARG A 187 9.21 -5.39 -7.06
N GLY A 188 9.90 -4.90 -8.09
CA GLY A 188 9.99 -5.58 -9.38
C GLY A 188 10.43 -7.05 -9.27
N SER A 189 10.23 -7.80 -10.35
CA SER A 189 10.60 -9.22 -10.52
C SER A 189 12.11 -9.51 -10.34
N GLU A 190 12.95 -8.49 -10.16
CA GLU A 190 14.41 -8.59 -10.05
C GLU A 190 14.95 -9.09 -8.69
N TYR A 191 14.10 -9.34 -7.68
CA TYR A 191 14.56 -9.73 -6.33
C TYR A 191 13.80 -10.91 -5.74
N VAL A 192 13.78 -12.06 -6.41
CA VAL A 192 13.57 -13.33 -5.68
C VAL A 192 14.90 -13.68 -5.03
N ASP A 193 14.91 -13.91 -3.72
CA ASP A 193 16.03 -14.56 -3.03
C ASP A 193 15.64 -16.04 -2.87
N PRO A 194 15.79 -16.86 -3.92
CA PRO A 194 15.27 -18.22 -3.89
C PRO A 194 16.04 -19.02 -2.84
N GLU A 195 15.32 -19.53 -1.84
CA GLU A 195 15.82 -20.59 -0.99
C GLU A 195 15.99 -21.83 -1.86
N GLU A 196 17.08 -22.58 -1.66
CA GLU A 196 17.39 -23.74 -2.52
C GLU A 196 16.24 -24.75 -2.53
N ARG A 197 15.44 -24.85 -1.45
CA ARG A 197 14.40 -25.86 -1.30
C ARG A 197 13.26 -25.47 -0.34
N VAL A 198 12.09 -25.17 -0.89
CA VAL A 198 10.85 -24.78 -0.19
C VAL A 198 9.79 -25.87 -0.32
N ASP A 199 9.26 -26.34 0.81
CA ASP A 199 8.12 -27.26 0.86
C ASP A 199 6.81 -26.46 0.89
N LEU A 200 6.09 -26.43 -0.24
CA LEU A 200 4.86 -25.65 -0.39
C LEU A 200 3.73 -26.12 0.52
N ARG A 201 3.74 -27.37 1.02
CA ARG A 201 2.80 -27.78 2.06
C ARG A 201 3.07 -27.01 3.35
N THR A 202 4.31 -27.00 3.79
CA THR A 202 4.71 -26.33 5.04
C THR A 202 4.41 -24.82 4.96
N VAL A 203 4.65 -24.21 3.80
CA VAL A 203 4.33 -22.79 3.56
C VAL A 203 2.82 -22.55 3.58
N ALA A 204 2.02 -23.38 2.90
CA ALA A 204 0.56 -23.25 2.92
C ALA A 204 -0.04 -23.40 4.33
N GLU A 205 0.45 -24.37 5.11
CA GLU A 205 0.04 -24.57 6.51
C GLU A 205 0.43 -23.37 7.40
N SER A 206 1.61 -22.76 7.15
CA SER A 206 2.07 -21.57 7.87
C SER A 206 1.22 -20.35 7.55
N ALA A 207 0.99 -20.08 6.25
CA ALA A 207 0.13 -19.00 5.78
C ALA A 207 -1.29 -19.10 6.37
N TRP A 208 -1.86 -20.30 6.44
CA TRP A 208 -3.18 -20.53 7.03
C TRP A 208 -3.25 -20.13 8.51
N SER A 209 -2.17 -20.34 9.27
CA SER A 209 -2.12 -19.98 10.68
C SER A 209 -2.11 -18.47 10.95
N THR A 210 -1.81 -17.67 9.92
CA THR A 210 -1.71 -16.21 9.99
C THR A 210 -2.99 -15.50 9.50
N VAL A 211 -3.80 -16.17 8.70
CA VAL A 211 -5.07 -15.62 8.20
C VAL A 211 -6.14 -15.72 9.28
N ASP A 212 -7.02 -14.71 9.38
CA ASP A 212 -8.22 -14.80 10.21
C ASP A 212 -9.24 -15.70 9.49
N THR A 213 -9.33 -16.96 9.93
CA THR A 213 -10.05 -18.00 9.19
C THR A 213 -11.53 -18.07 9.55
N GLU A 214 -12.01 -17.31 10.55
CA GLU A 214 -13.35 -17.44 11.11
C GLU A 214 -13.80 -18.91 11.26
N ALA A 215 -14.85 -19.37 10.57
CA ALA A 215 -15.28 -20.78 10.55
C ALA A 215 -14.82 -21.58 9.31
N ALA A 216 -14.02 -20.97 8.42
CA ALA A 216 -13.48 -21.63 7.25
C ALA A 216 -12.53 -22.78 7.63
N THR A 217 -12.40 -23.75 6.72
CA THR A 217 -11.55 -24.92 6.92
C THR A 217 -10.54 -25.10 5.80
N LEU A 218 -9.38 -25.68 6.12
CA LEU A 218 -8.32 -25.96 5.15
C LEU A 218 -8.01 -27.45 5.11
N THR A 219 -7.98 -27.99 3.90
CA THR A 219 -7.42 -29.32 3.58
C THR A 219 -6.23 -29.15 2.64
N VAL A 220 -5.05 -29.55 3.09
CA VAL A 220 -3.83 -29.58 2.26
C VAL A 220 -3.59 -31.02 1.81
N ALA A 221 -3.62 -31.27 0.50
CA ALA A 221 -3.40 -32.59 -0.07
C ALA A 221 -1.95 -33.08 0.13
N ASP A 222 -1.78 -34.40 0.20
CA ASP A 222 -0.45 -35.00 0.17
C ASP A 222 0.20 -34.81 -1.21
N GLY A 223 1.53 -34.67 -1.25
CA GLY A 223 2.28 -34.62 -2.52
C GLY A 223 2.42 -33.23 -3.14
N LEU A 224 2.15 -32.14 -2.42
CA LEU A 224 2.53 -30.80 -2.88
C LEU A 224 4.02 -30.73 -3.23
N PRO A 225 4.38 -29.95 -4.28
CA PRO A 225 5.73 -29.92 -4.80
C PRO A 225 6.70 -29.25 -3.82
N VAL A 226 7.91 -29.80 -3.72
CA VAL A 226 9.06 -29.10 -3.15
C VAL A 226 9.80 -28.42 -4.30
N THR A 227 10.06 -27.12 -4.19
CA THR A 227 10.58 -26.30 -5.29
C THR A 227 11.59 -25.27 -4.79
N THR A 228 12.42 -24.75 -5.68
CA THR A 228 13.27 -23.59 -5.41
C THR A 228 12.42 -22.33 -5.51
N ALA A 229 12.20 -21.66 -4.40
CA ALA A 229 11.33 -20.48 -4.31
C ALA A 229 11.76 -19.56 -3.16
N ASP A 230 11.23 -18.35 -3.13
CA ASP A 230 11.30 -17.45 -1.97
C ASP A 230 10.14 -17.81 -1.03
N GLY A 231 10.47 -18.36 0.14
CA GLY A 231 9.49 -18.84 1.14
C GLY A 231 8.55 -17.73 1.61
N ASP A 232 9.09 -16.55 1.91
CA ASP A 232 8.30 -15.39 2.38
C ASP A 232 7.30 -14.93 1.31
N ARG A 233 7.72 -14.88 0.05
CA ARG A 233 6.82 -14.55 -1.06
C ARG A 233 5.78 -15.65 -1.30
N SER A 234 6.18 -16.91 -1.18
CA SER A 234 5.27 -18.04 -1.33
C SER A 234 4.20 -18.04 -0.23
N GLU A 235 4.57 -17.71 1.01
CA GLU A 235 3.65 -17.57 2.14
C GLU A 235 2.60 -16.48 1.85
N ARG A 236 3.05 -15.31 1.38
CA ARG A 236 2.16 -14.21 0.98
C ARG A 236 1.20 -14.59 -0.15
N LEU A 237 1.65 -15.39 -1.11
CA LEU A 237 0.80 -15.88 -2.19
C LEU A 237 -0.36 -16.70 -1.60
N PHE A 238 -0.07 -17.63 -0.70
CA PHE A 238 -1.09 -18.42 -0.02
C PHE A 238 -2.00 -17.57 0.86
N GLU A 239 -1.46 -16.64 1.64
CA GLU A 239 -2.26 -15.72 2.46
C GLU A 239 -3.28 -14.93 1.64
N ASN A 240 -2.88 -14.46 0.45
CA ASN A 240 -3.78 -13.74 -0.44
C ASN A 240 -4.88 -14.64 -1.00
N LEU A 241 -4.57 -15.89 -1.37
CA LEU A 241 -5.55 -16.85 -1.86
C LEU A 241 -6.54 -17.28 -0.76
N PHE A 242 -6.06 -17.56 0.45
CA PHE A 242 -6.91 -17.95 1.57
C PHE A 242 -7.82 -16.82 2.02
N ARG A 243 -7.28 -15.60 2.13
CA ARG A 243 -8.09 -14.42 2.45
C ARG A 243 -9.17 -14.19 1.41
N ASN A 244 -8.84 -14.31 0.13
CA ASN A 244 -9.80 -14.17 -0.96
C ASN A 244 -10.94 -15.20 -0.86
N ALA A 245 -10.61 -16.45 -0.53
CA ALA A 245 -11.62 -17.48 -0.30
C ALA A 245 -12.50 -17.16 0.92
N VAL A 246 -11.91 -16.79 2.06
CA VAL A 246 -12.64 -16.45 3.30
C VAL A 246 -13.53 -15.20 3.12
N GLU A 247 -13.04 -14.17 2.44
CA GLU A 247 -13.79 -12.92 2.22
C GLU A 247 -14.99 -13.09 1.27
N HIS A 248 -14.97 -14.11 0.40
CA HIS A 248 -16.01 -14.33 -0.62
C HIS A 248 -16.85 -15.58 -0.41
N GLY A 249 -16.45 -16.45 0.52
CA GLY A 249 -17.20 -17.63 0.91
C GLY A 249 -17.98 -17.42 2.21
N ASP A 250 -19.12 -18.12 2.34
CA ASP A 250 -19.83 -18.25 3.61
C ASP A 250 -19.31 -19.51 4.32
N ASP A 251 -18.34 -19.35 5.24
CA ASP A 251 -17.64 -20.44 5.93
C ASP A 251 -17.02 -21.50 4.98
N PRO A 252 -16.14 -21.09 4.04
CA PRO A 252 -15.72 -21.95 2.93
C PRO A 252 -14.84 -23.14 3.34
N GLU A 253 -14.97 -24.23 2.59
CA GLU A 253 -14.03 -25.35 2.57
C GLU A 253 -12.93 -25.10 1.52
N ILE A 254 -11.70 -24.88 1.97
CA ILE A 254 -10.56 -24.56 1.11
C ILE A 254 -9.67 -25.80 0.95
N VAL A 255 -9.28 -26.09 -0.28
CA VAL A 255 -8.42 -27.22 -0.64
C VAL A 255 -7.18 -26.71 -1.37
N VAL A 256 -6.01 -27.12 -0.90
CA VAL A 256 -4.74 -26.95 -1.61
C VAL A 256 -4.32 -28.29 -2.19
N GLY A 257 -4.17 -28.37 -3.51
CA GLY A 257 -3.87 -29.61 -4.21
C GLY A 257 -2.75 -29.48 -5.24
N GLN A 258 -2.18 -30.61 -5.64
CA GLN A 258 -1.20 -30.67 -6.71
C GLN A 258 -1.90 -30.69 -8.07
N LEU A 259 -1.33 -30.01 -9.06
CA LEU A 259 -1.74 -30.15 -10.46
C LEU A 259 -1.17 -31.42 -11.08
N ASP A 260 -1.82 -31.91 -12.14
CA ASP A 260 -1.32 -33.07 -12.89
C ASP A 260 0.12 -32.84 -13.39
N ALA A 261 0.89 -33.92 -13.46
CA ALA A 261 2.30 -33.89 -13.81
C ALA A 261 2.60 -33.24 -15.18
N ASP A 262 1.63 -33.24 -16.10
CA ASP A 262 1.76 -32.62 -17.42
C ASP A 262 1.70 -31.08 -17.36
N CYS A 263 1.07 -30.51 -16.34
CA CYS A 263 0.98 -29.06 -16.10
C CYS A 263 2.02 -28.57 -15.09
N GLY A 264 2.35 -29.39 -14.10
CA GLY A 264 3.20 -29.02 -12.97
C GLY A 264 2.56 -27.96 -12.07
N GLY A 265 2.90 -27.97 -10.76
CA GLY A 265 2.44 -26.97 -9.80
C GLY A 265 1.30 -27.38 -8.89
N PHE A 266 0.53 -26.39 -8.43
CA PHE A 266 -0.47 -26.54 -7.38
C PHE A 266 -1.66 -25.63 -7.62
N TYR A 267 -2.74 -25.85 -6.87
CA TYR A 267 -3.92 -25.00 -6.89
C TYR A 267 -4.45 -24.75 -5.49
N VAL A 268 -5.19 -23.66 -5.34
CA VAL A 268 -6.06 -23.38 -4.19
C VAL A 268 -7.48 -23.29 -4.73
N ALA A 269 -8.40 -24.07 -4.13
CA ALA A 269 -9.80 -24.09 -4.51
C ALA A 269 -10.70 -23.90 -3.30
N ASP A 270 -11.82 -23.21 -3.49
CA ASP A 270 -12.90 -23.07 -2.50
C ASP A 270 -14.23 -23.61 -3.05
N ASP A 271 -15.23 -23.70 -2.17
CA ASP A 271 -16.61 -24.05 -2.48
C ASP A 271 -17.55 -22.82 -2.48
N GLY A 272 -16.98 -21.62 -2.61
CA GLY A 272 -17.70 -20.35 -2.66
C GLY A 272 -18.46 -20.13 -3.98
N PRO A 273 -18.85 -18.88 -4.28
CA PRO A 273 -19.63 -18.55 -5.48
C PRO A 273 -18.84 -18.64 -6.80
N GLY A 274 -17.51 -18.76 -6.73
CA GLY A 274 -16.62 -18.82 -7.88
C GLY A 274 -16.41 -17.48 -8.59
N ILE A 275 -15.64 -17.52 -9.68
CA ILE A 275 -15.33 -16.35 -10.51
C ILE A 275 -16.06 -16.48 -11.86
N PRO A 276 -16.92 -15.50 -12.24
CA PRO A 276 -17.61 -15.50 -13.52
C PRO A 276 -16.64 -15.64 -14.70
N PRO A 277 -16.96 -16.41 -15.76
CA PRO A 277 -16.04 -16.66 -16.87
C PRO A 277 -15.50 -15.41 -17.54
N ASP A 278 -16.34 -14.36 -17.67
CA ASP A 278 -15.98 -13.08 -18.29
C ASP A 278 -15.04 -12.24 -17.40
N GLU A 279 -14.91 -12.58 -16.12
CA GLU A 279 -14.09 -11.87 -15.14
C GLU A 279 -12.72 -12.56 -14.93
N ARG A 280 -12.58 -13.86 -15.24
CA ARG A 280 -11.38 -14.68 -14.94
C ARG A 280 -10.07 -14.13 -15.49
N SER A 281 -10.09 -13.35 -16.57
CA SER A 281 -8.90 -12.71 -17.13
C SER A 281 -8.58 -11.36 -16.51
N VAL A 282 -9.57 -10.66 -15.94
CA VAL A 282 -9.42 -9.31 -15.37
C VAL A 282 -9.31 -9.32 -13.86
N VAL A 283 -9.63 -10.44 -13.19
CA VAL A 283 -9.52 -10.56 -11.72
C VAL A 283 -8.08 -10.42 -11.20
N PHE A 284 -7.09 -10.60 -12.06
CA PHE A 284 -5.67 -10.37 -11.75
C PHE A 284 -5.26 -8.91 -11.97
N GLU A 285 -6.12 -8.09 -12.59
CA GLU A 285 -5.83 -6.66 -12.76
C GLU A 285 -5.87 -5.94 -11.39
N PRO A 286 -4.83 -5.15 -11.07
CA PRO A 286 -4.77 -4.43 -9.81
C PRO A 286 -5.93 -3.45 -9.61
N GLY A 287 -6.56 -3.54 -8.44
CA GLY A 287 -7.74 -2.77 -8.07
C GLY A 287 -9.06 -3.41 -8.50
N TYR A 288 -9.04 -4.61 -9.10
CA TYR A 288 -10.24 -5.38 -9.35
C TYR A 288 -10.78 -5.97 -8.05
N SER A 289 -11.95 -5.53 -7.61
CA SER A 289 -12.66 -6.10 -6.46
C SER A 289 -14.14 -6.23 -6.76
N SER A 290 -14.72 -7.39 -6.44
CA SER A 290 -16.17 -7.63 -6.51
C SER A 290 -16.92 -7.10 -5.27
N HIS A 291 -16.19 -6.67 -4.23
CA HIS A 291 -16.73 -6.21 -2.95
C HIS A 291 -16.29 -4.77 -2.63
N ASP A 292 -17.20 -3.98 -2.06
CA ASP A 292 -16.96 -2.57 -1.66
C ASP A 292 -15.83 -2.38 -0.62
N HIS A 293 -15.35 -3.46 0.02
CA HIS A 293 -14.35 -3.41 1.09
C HIS A 293 -13.03 -4.12 0.76
N GLY A 294 -12.95 -4.84 -0.36
CA GLY A 294 -11.73 -5.51 -0.82
C GLY A 294 -10.79 -4.51 -1.49
N THR A 295 -9.47 -4.64 -1.23
CA THR A 295 -8.45 -3.76 -1.83
C THR A 295 -8.28 -3.99 -3.33
N GLY A 296 -8.78 -5.13 -3.84
CA GLY A 296 -8.60 -5.56 -5.22
C GLY A 296 -7.13 -5.79 -5.61
N LEU A 297 -6.24 -5.91 -4.62
CA LEU A 297 -4.82 -6.16 -4.86
C LEU A 297 -4.46 -7.65 -4.72
N GLY A 298 -5.26 -8.44 -4.01
CA GLY A 298 -4.90 -9.81 -3.62
C GLY A 298 -4.48 -10.70 -4.78
N LEU A 299 -5.32 -10.84 -5.81
CA LEU A 299 -4.99 -11.68 -6.97
C LEU A 299 -3.88 -11.10 -7.85
N SER A 300 -3.76 -9.77 -7.93
CA SER A 300 -2.62 -9.16 -8.63
C SER A 300 -1.28 -9.41 -7.94
N ILE A 301 -1.27 -9.51 -6.60
CA ILE A 301 -0.08 -9.90 -5.83
C ILE A 301 0.26 -11.36 -6.11
N VAL A 302 -0.73 -12.24 -6.18
CA VAL A 302 -0.55 -13.64 -6.56
C VAL A 302 0.10 -13.75 -7.94
N GLU A 303 -0.41 -13.01 -8.93
CA GLU A 303 0.17 -12.96 -10.28
C GLU A 303 1.62 -12.46 -10.25
N ARG A 304 1.89 -11.35 -9.56
CA ARG A 304 3.25 -10.78 -9.45
C ARG A 304 4.24 -11.72 -8.77
N ILE A 305 3.82 -12.42 -7.73
CA ILE A 305 4.65 -13.42 -7.04
C ILE A 305 4.91 -14.61 -7.96
N ALA A 306 3.89 -15.12 -8.66
CA ALA A 306 4.05 -16.21 -9.61
C ALA A 306 5.02 -15.81 -10.74
N GLU A 307 4.85 -14.64 -11.35
CA GLU A 307 5.74 -14.10 -12.38
C GLU A 307 7.20 -14.00 -11.90
N ALA A 308 7.41 -13.52 -10.67
CA ALA A 308 8.76 -13.40 -10.10
C ALA A 308 9.46 -14.77 -9.98
N HIS A 309 8.70 -15.84 -9.72
CA HIS A 309 9.21 -17.21 -9.68
C HIS A 309 9.25 -17.90 -11.06
N GLY A 310 8.81 -17.22 -12.12
CA GLY A 310 8.68 -17.80 -13.46
C GLY A 310 7.51 -18.78 -13.60
N TRP A 311 6.54 -18.72 -12.69
CA TRP A 311 5.30 -19.51 -12.73
C TRP A 311 4.21 -18.74 -13.49
N SER A 312 3.17 -19.46 -13.91
CA SER A 312 1.97 -18.85 -14.48
C SER A 312 0.75 -19.05 -13.58
N VAL A 313 -0.18 -18.10 -13.59
CA VAL A 313 -1.42 -18.16 -12.79
C VAL A 313 -2.65 -18.25 -13.69
N ALA A 314 -3.67 -18.99 -13.26
CA ALA A 314 -4.97 -19.03 -13.94
C ALA A 314 -6.12 -19.19 -12.94
N ALA A 315 -7.19 -18.42 -13.13
CA ALA A 315 -8.46 -18.62 -12.45
C ALA A 315 -9.37 -19.54 -13.29
N VAL A 316 -9.84 -20.63 -12.68
CA VAL A 316 -10.76 -21.60 -13.27
C VAL A 316 -11.90 -21.90 -12.29
N GLU A 317 -12.89 -22.66 -12.75
CA GLU A 317 -13.96 -23.16 -11.89
C GLU A 317 -13.47 -24.36 -11.09
N ALA A 318 -13.74 -24.39 -9.79
CA ALA A 318 -13.53 -25.58 -8.98
C ALA A 318 -14.56 -26.66 -9.33
N GLU A 319 -14.24 -27.92 -9.06
CA GLU A 319 -15.18 -29.05 -9.27
C GLU A 319 -16.44 -28.93 -8.37
N THR A 320 -16.31 -28.20 -7.26
CA THR A 320 -17.37 -27.84 -6.32
C THR A 320 -18.28 -26.70 -6.82
N GLY A 321 -17.88 -26.02 -7.90
CA GLY A 321 -18.56 -24.81 -8.42
C GLY A 321 -18.00 -23.49 -7.89
N GLY A 322 -17.03 -23.54 -6.96
CA GLY A 322 -16.35 -22.37 -6.41
C GLY A 322 -15.17 -21.89 -7.25
N ALA A 323 -14.31 -21.05 -6.66
CA ALA A 323 -13.15 -20.53 -7.37
C ALA A 323 -11.97 -21.49 -7.23
N ARG A 324 -11.19 -21.65 -8.29
CA ARG A 324 -9.91 -22.37 -8.26
C ARG A 324 -8.84 -21.52 -8.93
N VAL A 325 -7.79 -21.20 -8.18
CA VAL A 325 -6.60 -20.52 -8.71
C VAL A 325 -5.48 -21.54 -8.84
N GLU A 326 -4.98 -21.69 -10.06
CA GLU A 326 -3.91 -22.61 -10.41
C GLU A 326 -2.59 -21.86 -10.59
N ILE A 327 -1.54 -22.35 -9.94
CA ILE A 327 -0.15 -21.92 -10.12
C ILE A 327 0.58 -23.03 -10.86
N ARG A 328 1.01 -22.74 -12.08
CA ARG A 328 1.56 -23.70 -13.05
C ARG A 328 3.03 -23.44 -13.30
N ASP A 329 3.68 -24.36 -14.02
CA ASP A 329 5.10 -24.28 -14.39
C ASP A 329 6.07 -24.30 -13.18
N VAL A 330 5.58 -24.75 -12.01
CA VAL A 330 6.41 -24.91 -10.80
C VAL A 330 7.35 -26.09 -11.00
N GLN A 331 8.65 -25.83 -10.97
CA GLN A 331 9.66 -26.87 -11.12
C GLN A 331 9.79 -27.65 -9.81
N THR A 332 9.50 -28.95 -9.86
CA THR A 332 9.71 -29.86 -8.73
C THR A 332 11.16 -30.29 -8.65
N GLU A 333 11.74 -30.16 -7.46
CA GLU A 333 12.97 -30.89 -7.14
C GLU A 333 12.60 -32.35 -6.84
N ASP A 334 12.99 -33.26 -7.74
CA ASP A 334 12.93 -34.69 -7.47
C ASP A 334 13.66 -34.99 -6.15
N ALA A 335 13.02 -35.75 -5.27
CA ALA A 335 13.64 -36.26 -4.06
C ALA A 335 14.75 -37.26 -4.45
N GLY A 336 15.97 -36.74 -4.66
CA GLY A 336 17.19 -37.52 -4.89
C GLY A 336 17.61 -38.36 -3.69
#